data_AF-A0A7W0URM7-F1
#
_entry.id   AF-A0A7W0URM7-F1
#
_cell.length_a   1.000
_cell.length_b   1.000
_cell.length_c   1.000
_cell.angle_alpha   90.00
_cell.angle_beta   90.00
_cell.angle_gamma   90.00
#
_symmetry.space_group_name_H-M   'P 1'
#
loop_
_entity.id
_entity.type
_entity.pdbx_description
1 polymer ?
#
loop_
_entity_poly.entity_id
_entity_poly.type
_entity_poly.pdbx_seq_one_letter_code
_entity_poly.pdbx_strand_id
1 'polypeptide(L)'
;MSRFFVNTQDGRVATRGQLDEAGLTEEGVPVSPWHPIQGPHDASTMWYAVLRKQVRGVFIGTLCIRHSGREALLEQQGWTVVPIEAIGVDGPVATP
;
A
#
# COMPACT_ATOMS: atom_id res chain seq x y z
N MET A 1 -10.07 10.48 -6.36
CA MET A 1 -8.59 10.54 -6.36
C MET A 1 -8.08 9.30 -5.65
N SER A 2 -7.53 8.36 -6.41
CA SER A 2 -7.12 7.04 -5.93
C SER A 2 -5.79 7.15 -5.19
N ARG A 3 -5.84 7.00 -3.87
CA ARG A 3 -4.66 6.93 -2.99
C ARG A 3 -4.64 5.55 -2.32
N PHE A 4 -3.45 4.99 -2.19
CA PHE A 4 -3.21 3.78 -1.42
C PHE A 4 -2.77 4.12 0.01
N PHE A 5 -3.11 3.23 0.93
CA PHE A 5 -2.78 3.32 2.33
C PHE A 5 -2.12 2.02 2.77
N VAL A 6 -1.19 2.10 3.71
CA VAL A 6 -0.56 0.96 4.35
C VAL A 6 -0.96 0.93 5.82
N ASN A 7 -1.35 -0.23 6.31
CA ASN A 7 -1.50 -0.48 7.73
C ASN A 7 -0.10 -0.68 8.31
N THR A 8 0.33 0.21 9.21
CA THR A 8 1.70 0.22 9.72
C THR A 8 2.01 -0.94 10.67
N GLN A 9 0.99 -1.65 11.17
CA GLN A 9 1.14 -2.75 12.12
C GLN A 9 1.28 -4.10 11.42
N ASP A 10 0.49 -4.37 10.38
CA ASP A 10 0.43 -5.67 9.70
C ASP A 10 0.84 -5.63 8.21
N GLY A 11 1.09 -4.44 7.67
CA GLY A 11 1.55 -4.25 6.29
C GLY A 11 0.49 -4.42 5.23
N ARG A 12 -0.80 -4.60 5.58
CA ARG A 12 -1.88 -4.61 4.59
C ARG A 12 -1.92 -3.30 3.82
N VAL A 13 -2.41 -3.36 2.60
CA VAL A 13 -2.58 -2.19 1.72
C VAL A 13 -4.01 -2.12 1.25
N ALA A 14 -4.60 -0.93 1.29
CA ALA A 14 -5.96 -0.69 0.82
C ALA A 14 -6.03 0.63 0.05
N THR A 15 -7.03 0.75 -0.82
CA THR A 15 -7.38 2.02 -1.47
C THR A 15 -8.26 2.88 -0.56
N ARG A 16 -8.36 4.18 -0.86
CA ARG A 16 -9.31 5.08 -0.18
C ARG A 16 -10.73 4.50 -0.12
N GLY A 17 -11.27 4.07 -1.26
CA GLY A 17 -12.64 3.57 -1.35
C GLY A 17 -12.88 2.34 -0.48
N GLN A 18 -11.92 1.40 -0.45
CA GLN A 18 -12.00 0.21 0.42
C GLN A 18 -12.01 0.58 1.91
N LEU A 19 -11.24 1.59 2.33
CA LEU A 19 -11.27 2.05 3.72
C LEU A 19 -12.60 2.73 4.07
N ASP A 20 -13.15 3.53 3.15
CA ASP A 20 -14.45 4.17 3.33
C ASP A 20 -15.58 3.12 3.43
N GLU A 21 -15.57 2.11 2.54
CA GLU A 21 -16.51 0.98 2.56
C GLU A 21 -16.44 0.17 3.86
N ALA A 22 -15.25 0.02 4.44
CA ALA A 22 -15.05 -0.67 5.71
C ALA A 22 -15.31 0.21 6.95
N GLY A 23 -15.68 1.48 6.78
CA GLY A 23 -15.88 2.42 7.90
C GLY A 23 -14.59 2.76 8.65
N LEU A 24 -13.43 2.64 8.00
CA LEU A 24 -12.11 2.93 8.57
C LEU A 24 -11.64 4.36 8.23
N THR A 25 -12.58 5.26 8.00
CA THR A 25 -12.32 6.68 7.79
C THR A 25 -13.23 7.53 8.67
N GLU A 26 -12.64 8.54 9.31
CA GLU A 26 -13.31 9.52 10.15
C GLU A 26 -13.06 10.91 9.56
N GLU A 27 -14.12 11.67 9.29
CA GLU A 27 -14.04 13.00 8.65
C GLU A 27 -13.21 12.99 7.34
N GLY A 28 -13.21 11.87 6.61
CA GLY A 28 -12.43 11.70 5.39
C GLY A 28 -10.94 11.38 5.61
N VAL A 29 -10.51 11.14 6.85
CA VAL A 29 -9.14 10.76 7.23
C VAL A 29 -9.13 9.28 7.63
N PRO A 30 -8.19 8.45 7.13
CA PRO A 30 -8.07 7.07 7.59
C PRO A 30 -7.77 7.02 9.09
N VAL A 31 -8.43 6.11 9.79
CA VAL A 31 -8.14 5.85 11.20
C VAL A 31 -6.81 5.11 11.34
N SER A 32 -6.15 5.28 12.48
CA SER A 32 -4.97 4.49 12.83
C SER A 32 -5.30 2.98 12.77
N PRO A 33 -4.39 2.12 12.28
CA PRO A 33 -2.99 2.38 11.88
C PRO A 33 -2.80 2.59 10.36
N TRP A 34 -3.81 3.10 9.64
CA TRP A 34 -3.72 3.31 8.19
C TRP A 34 -3.03 4.63 7.85
N HIS A 35 -1.92 4.55 7.13
CA HIS A 35 -1.14 5.71 6.71
C HIS A 35 -1.07 5.81 5.18
N PRO A 36 -1.13 7.03 4.62
CA PRO A 36 -1.08 7.22 3.17
C PRO A 36 0.27 6.80 2.60
N ILE A 37 0.25 6.01 1.52
CA ILE A 37 1.42 5.76 0.70
C ILE A 37 1.70 7.02 -0.13
N GLN A 38 2.94 7.50 -0.07
CA GLN A 38 3.37 8.65 -0.87
C GLN A 38 3.34 8.29 -2.36
N GLY A 39 2.68 9.13 -3.16
CA GLY A 39 2.58 8.95 -4.59
C GLY A 39 1.49 9.82 -5.24
N PRO A 40 1.34 9.72 -6.57
CA PRO A 40 0.34 10.47 -7.33
C PRO A 40 -1.08 10.18 -6.85
N HIS A 41 -1.93 11.21 -6.87
CA HIS A 41 -3.33 11.13 -6.43
C HIS A 41 -4.26 10.40 -7.41
N ASP A 42 -3.74 10.03 -8.57
CA ASP A 42 -4.38 9.33 -9.68
C ASP A 42 -3.69 7.97 -9.96
N ALA A 43 -2.91 7.47 -9.00
CA ALA A 43 -2.22 6.20 -9.15
C ALA A 43 -3.21 5.05 -9.39
N SER A 44 -2.90 4.24 -10.41
CA SER A 44 -3.63 3.02 -10.76
C SER A 44 -2.68 1.83 -10.74
N THR A 45 -3.14 0.68 -10.24
CA THR A 45 -2.37 -0.58 -10.25
C THR A 45 -2.03 -1.06 -11.66
N MET A 46 -2.68 -0.52 -12.69
CA MET A 46 -2.34 -0.73 -14.11
C MET A 46 -0.94 -0.20 -14.45
N TRP A 47 -0.55 0.93 -13.87
CA TRP A 47 0.72 1.60 -14.14
C TRP A 47 1.70 1.54 -12.99
N TYR A 48 1.21 1.37 -11.76
CA TYR A 48 2.01 1.39 -10.55
C TYR A 48 1.99 0.02 -9.86
N ALA A 49 3.17 -0.49 -9.53
CA ALA A 49 3.33 -1.49 -8.49
C ALA A 49 3.22 -0.80 -7.12
N VAL A 50 2.47 -1.41 -6.22
CA VAL A 50 2.46 -1.00 -4.81
C VAL A 50 3.44 -1.90 -4.08
N LEU A 51 4.38 -1.30 -3.37
CA LEU A 51 5.38 -2.03 -2.60
C LEU A 51 5.28 -1.64 -1.13
N ARG A 52 5.63 -2.60 -0.26
CA ARG A 52 5.76 -2.38 1.17
C ARG A 52 7.11 -2.84 1.69
N LYS A 53 7.56 -2.28 2.80
CA LYS A 53 8.78 -2.69 3.50
C LYS A 53 8.58 -2.52 5.00
N GLN A 54 9.10 -3.46 5.79
CA GLN A 54 9.15 -3.33 7.24
C GLN A 54 10.43 -2.59 7.66
N VAL A 55 10.29 -1.53 8.45
CA VAL A 55 11.38 -0.71 8.97
C VAL A 55 11.17 -0.51 10.46
N ARG A 56 12.11 -0.99 11.28
CA ARG A 56 12.06 -0.83 12.76
C ARG A 56 10.71 -1.25 13.38
N GLY A 57 10.11 -2.33 12.87
CA GLY A 57 8.84 -2.85 13.38
C GLY A 57 7.57 -2.21 12.80
N VAL A 58 7.67 -1.20 11.92
CA VAL A 58 6.52 -0.60 11.23
C VAL A 58 6.57 -0.82 9.73
N PHE A 59 5.41 -0.97 9.09
CA PHE A 59 5.33 -1.07 7.63
C PHE A 59 5.22 0.30 6.98
N ILE A 60 6.02 0.51 5.93
CA ILE A 60 5.94 1.67 5.04
C ILE A 60 5.60 1.20 3.63
N GLY A 61 4.97 2.08 2.84
CA GLY A 61 4.62 1.80 1.45
C GLY A 61 5.24 2.79 0.47
N THR A 62 5.42 2.35 -0.78
CA THR A 62 5.79 3.21 -1.91
C THR A 62 5.09 2.76 -3.18
N LEU A 63 4.95 3.68 -4.14
CA LEU A 63 4.54 3.36 -5.50
C LEU A 63 5.76 3.35 -6.43
N CYS A 64 5.76 2.44 -7.39
CA CYS A 64 6.76 2.36 -8.46
C CYS A 64 6.07 2.20 -9.80
N ILE A 65 6.49 2.97 -10.81
CA ILE A 65 5.98 2.78 -12.17
C ILE A 65 6.44 1.40 -12.68
N ARG A 66 5.50 0.58 -13.15
CA ARG A 66 5.76 -0.73 -13.73
C ARG A 66 6.62 -0.62 -15.00
N HIS A 67 7.27 -1.72 -15.39
CA HIS A 67 8.05 -1.82 -16.63
C HIS A 67 9.25 -0.87 -16.76
N SER A 68 9.71 -0.27 -15.66
CA SER A 68 10.81 0.70 -15.64
C SER A 68 12.13 0.17 -15.06
N GLY A 69 12.23 -1.14 -14.77
CA GLY A 69 13.40 -1.77 -14.12
C GLY A 69 13.63 -1.37 -12.64
N ARG A 70 13.02 -0.27 -12.19
CA ARG A 70 13.08 0.24 -10.82
C ARG A 70 12.47 -0.71 -9.77
N GLU A 71 11.51 -1.53 -10.17
CA GLU A 71 10.90 -2.54 -9.31
C GLU A 71 11.96 -3.51 -8.75
N ALA A 72 12.79 -4.09 -9.63
CA ALA A 72 13.86 -5.01 -9.23
C ALA A 72 14.88 -4.37 -8.28
N LEU A 73 15.18 -3.07 -8.44
CA LEU A 73 16.04 -2.34 -7.51
C LEU A 73 15.41 -2.22 -6.12
N LEU A 74 14.10 -1.94 -6.05
CA LEU A 74 13.39 -1.85 -4.77
C LEU A 74 13.33 -3.22 -4.10
N GLU A 75 13.10 -4.29 -4.87
CA GLU A 75 13.13 -5.66 -4.34
C GLU A 75 14.50 -6.02 -3.74
N GLN A 76 15.60 -5.68 -4.43
CA GLN A 76 16.97 -5.83 -3.88
C GLN A 76 17.20 -5.00 -2.60
N GLN A 77 16.50 -3.88 -2.46
CA GLN A 77 16.53 -3.05 -1.25
C GLN A 77 15.59 -3.56 -0.15
N GLY A 78 14.98 -4.74 -0.31
CA GLY A 78 14.09 -5.36 0.67
C GLY A 78 12.66 -4.83 0.66
N TRP A 79 12.21 -4.24 -0.45
CA TRP A 79 10.79 -3.98 -0.67
C TRP A 79 10.11 -5.24 -1.22
N THR A 80 8.85 -5.43 -0.87
CA THR A 80 8.03 -6.53 -1.38
C THR A 80 6.87 -5.95 -2.17
N VAL A 81 6.67 -6.46 -3.38
CA VAL A 81 5.49 -6.12 -4.19
C VAL A 81 4.24 -6.66 -3.50
N VAL A 82 3.23 -5.82 -3.35
CA VAL A 82 1.91 -6.23 -2.88
C VAL A 82 1.09 -6.69 -4.09
N PRO A 83 0.70 -7.97 -4.16
CA PRO A 83 -0.15 -8.47 -5.25
C PRO A 83 -1.49 -7.71 -5.29
N ILE A 84 -2.06 -7.52 -6.48
CA ILE A 84 -3.29 -6.75 -6.65
C ILE A 84 -4.44 -7.40 -5.88
N GLU A 85 -4.50 -8.73 -5.89
CA GLU A 85 -5.44 -9.57 -5.15
C GLU A 85 -5.30 -9.47 -3.62
N ALA A 86 -4.15 -9.00 -3.13
CA ALA A 86 -3.92 -8.78 -1.71
C ALA A 86 -4.27 -7.34 -1.27
N ILE A 87 -4.61 -6.45 -2.21
CA ILE A 87 -5.03 -5.07 -1.90
C ILE A 87 -6.47 -5.08 -1.41
N GLY A 88 -6.63 -4.86 -0.11
CA GLY A 88 -7.92 -4.83 0.56
C GLY A 88 -7.76 -4.79 2.06
N VAL A 89 -8.85 -4.44 2.73
CA VAL A 89 -8.91 -4.34 4.19
C VAL A 89 -8.83 -5.73 4.85
N ASP A 90 -9.44 -6.72 4.19
CA ASP A 90 -9.42 -8.15 4.57
C ASP A 90 -8.41 -8.96 3.74
N GLY A 91 -7.50 -8.28 3.03
CA GLY A 91 -6.48 -8.95 2.22
C GLY A 91 -5.68 -9.95 3.06
N PRO A 92 -5.26 -11.09 2.47
CA PRO A 92 -4.44 -12.06 3.18
C PRO A 92 -3.22 -11.35 3.77
N VAL A 93 -2.99 -11.54 5.06
CA VAL A 93 -1.73 -11.10 5.69
C VAL A 93 -0.64 -11.90 4.99
N ALA A 94 0.10 -11.26 4.09
CA ALA A 94 1.29 -11.87 3.54
C ALA A 94 2.28 -12.02 4.71
N THR A 95 2.40 -13.26 5.17
CA THR A 95 3.38 -13.74 6.15
C THR A 95 4.78 -13.31 5.71
N PRO A 96 5.65 -12.84 6.63
CA PRO A 96 7.01 -12.43 6.32
C PRO A 96 7.86 -13.55 5.72
#